data_AF-A0A2H1HQQ0-F1
#
_entry.id   AF-A0A2H1HQQ0-F1
#
_cell.length_a   1.000
_cell.length_b   1.000
_cell.length_c   1.000
_cell.angle_alpha   90.00
_cell.angle_beta   90.00
_cell.angle_gamma   90.00
#
_symmetry.space_group_name_H-M   'P 1'
#
loop_
_entity.id
_entity.type
_entity.pdbx_description
1 polymer ?
#
loop_
_entity_poly.entity_id
_entity_poly.type
_entity_poly.pdbx_seq_one_letter_code
_entity_poly.pdbx_strand_id
1 'polypeptide(L)'
;MKRLLSFHSRGPDKRFGTGLWRHNHDRFLRAVDRYYATAVAIHEAAPGVTSADQADPSATGTDEPDPAGIGTVDADQAAASARELIMTGTHRLNDLATRIDELTERLHARWPIEDQVVPGHVRVEVGDTPEVLTRASAKVAEAVLAASMVRAETAQGPALSSAAAATDRYISDAADLLDRAQRTIAEAESR
;
A
#
# COMPACT_ATOMS: atom_id res chain seq x y z
N MET A 1 50.28 -9.05 -9.79
CA MET A 1 49.40 -9.11 -8.59
C MET A 1 48.04 -8.53 -8.98
N LYS A 2 47.01 -9.37 -9.02
CA LYS A 2 45.65 -9.03 -9.47
C LYS A 2 45.03 -8.02 -8.49
N ARG A 3 44.63 -6.84 -8.98
CA ARG A 3 43.77 -5.91 -8.24
C ARG A 3 42.40 -6.58 -8.09
N LEU A 4 42.03 -6.92 -6.86
CA LEU A 4 40.65 -7.26 -6.51
C LEU A 4 39.80 -6.01 -6.79
N LEU A 5 38.93 -6.12 -7.79
CA LEU A 5 37.90 -5.13 -8.08
C LEU A 5 36.98 -5.05 -6.87
N SER A 6 37.23 -4.07 -6.00
CA SER A 6 36.29 -3.65 -4.98
C SER A 6 35.05 -3.11 -5.69
N PHE A 7 34.01 -3.95 -5.77
CA PHE A 7 32.67 -3.53 -6.15
C PHE A 7 32.20 -2.53 -5.09
N HIS A 8 32.42 -1.25 -5.38
CA HIS A 8 31.87 -0.17 -4.59
C HIS A 8 30.35 -0.29 -4.66
N SER A 9 29.73 -0.78 -3.59
CA SER A 9 28.27 -0.85 -3.42
C SER A 9 27.70 0.55 -3.68
N ARG A 10 27.04 0.75 -4.81
CA ARG A 10 26.44 2.05 -5.18
C ARG A 10 25.10 2.21 -4.46
N GLY A 11 24.91 3.38 -3.83
CA GLY A 11 23.63 3.91 -3.35
C GLY A 11 22.87 3.01 -2.36
N PRO A 12 21.77 2.36 -2.80
CA PRO A 12 20.89 1.56 -1.93
C PRO A 12 21.57 0.33 -1.30
N ASP A 13 22.53 -0.28 -1.99
CA ASP A 13 23.28 -1.43 -1.47
C ASP A 13 24.05 -1.08 -0.19
N LYS A 14 24.52 0.17 -0.09
CA LYS A 14 25.22 0.68 1.10
C LYS A 14 24.24 1.03 2.23
N ARG A 15 23.00 1.39 1.90
CA ARG A 15 21.98 1.82 2.87
C ARG A 15 21.23 0.64 3.46
N PHE A 16 20.91 -0.36 2.65
CA PHE A 16 20.02 -1.47 3.03
C PHE A 16 20.72 -2.85 2.98
N GLY A 17 21.95 -2.91 2.46
CA GLY A 17 22.66 -4.15 2.23
C GLY A 17 22.14 -4.91 1.01
N THR A 18 22.40 -6.22 0.99
CA THR A 18 21.97 -7.14 -0.09
C THR A 18 21.16 -8.33 0.43
N GLY A 19 21.07 -8.50 1.75
CA GLY A 19 20.42 -9.65 2.38
C GLY A 19 18.96 -9.43 2.75
N LEU A 20 18.54 -10.11 3.81
CA LEU A 20 17.14 -10.24 4.23
C LEU A 20 16.40 -8.90 4.43
N TRP A 21 17.06 -7.88 4.98
CA TRP A 21 16.43 -6.58 5.24
C TRP A 21 15.99 -5.91 3.96
N ARG A 22 16.91 -5.80 2.99
CA ARG A 22 16.59 -5.31 1.66
C ARG A 22 15.55 -6.16 0.95
N HIS A 23 15.59 -7.48 1.10
CA HIS A 23 14.59 -8.34 0.47
C HIS A 23 13.17 -8.01 0.95
N ASN A 24 12.97 -7.86 2.26
CA ASN A 24 11.67 -7.49 2.83
C ASN A 24 11.25 -6.07 2.44
N HIS A 25 12.20 -5.12 2.48
CA HIS A 25 12.00 -3.75 2.02
C HIS A 25 11.50 -3.69 0.57
N ASP A 26 12.22 -4.31 -0.36
CA ASP A 26 11.87 -4.30 -1.78
C ASP A 26 10.54 -5.02 -2.03
N ARG A 27 10.24 -6.07 -1.26
CA ARG A 27 8.95 -6.76 -1.32
C ARG A 27 7.80 -5.85 -0.89
N PHE A 28 8.00 -5.05 0.16
CA PHE A 28 7.03 -4.06 0.63
C PHE A 28 6.80 -2.98 -0.43
N LEU A 29 7.86 -2.36 -0.93
CA LEU A 29 7.74 -1.29 -1.94
C LEU A 29 7.11 -1.78 -3.24
N ARG A 30 7.44 -2.98 -3.72
CA ARG A 30 6.75 -3.57 -4.88
C ARG A 30 5.27 -3.81 -4.64
N ALA A 31 4.83 -4.02 -3.40
CA ALA A 31 3.40 -4.13 -3.08
C ALA A 31 2.75 -2.75 -3.07
N VAL A 32 3.42 -1.74 -2.53
CA VAL A 32 3.00 -0.34 -2.56
C VAL A 32 2.87 0.17 -4.01
N ASP A 33 3.85 -0.07 -4.87
CA ASP A 33 3.80 0.32 -6.29
C ASP A 33 2.60 -0.30 -7.02
N ARG A 34 2.31 -1.58 -6.74
CA ARG A 34 1.13 -2.27 -7.29
C ARG A 34 -0.17 -1.67 -6.77
N TYR A 35 -0.20 -1.23 -5.52
CA TYR A 35 -1.34 -0.53 -4.96
C TYR A 35 -1.58 0.79 -5.71
N TYR A 36 -0.54 1.61 -5.89
CA TYR A 36 -0.63 2.86 -6.65
C TYR A 36 -1.14 2.64 -8.07
N ALA A 37 -0.58 1.66 -8.79
CA ALA A 37 -1.04 1.33 -10.14
C ALA A 37 -2.53 0.93 -10.16
N THR A 38 -2.98 0.21 -9.13
CA THR A 38 -4.40 -0.20 -9.00
C THR A 38 -5.29 1.00 -8.69
N ALA A 39 -4.86 1.89 -7.79
CA ALA A 39 -5.59 3.11 -7.44
C ALA A 39 -5.75 4.04 -8.64
N VAL A 40 -4.69 4.25 -9.42
CA VAL A 40 -4.74 5.03 -10.67
C VAL A 40 -5.74 4.41 -11.65
N ALA A 41 -5.70 3.09 -11.86
CA ALA A 41 -6.62 2.42 -12.76
C ALA A 41 -8.09 2.49 -12.31
N ILE A 42 -8.35 2.55 -11.00
CA ILE A 42 -9.71 2.79 -10.45
C ILE A 42 -10.15 4.23 -10.71
N HIS A 43 -9.25 5.19 -10.54
CA HIS A 43 -9.53 6.60 -10.77
C HIS A 43 -9.81 6.89 -12.25
N GLU A 44 -9.02 6.34 -13.17
CA GLU A 44 -9.20 6.50 -14.62
C GLU A 44 -10.45 5.80 -15.15
N ALA A 45 -10.88 4.71 -14.52
CA ALA A 45 -12.11 3.98 -14.89
C ALA A 45 -13.39 4.68 -14.41
N ALA A 46 -13.29 5.67 -13.51
CA ALA A 46 -14.44 6.46 -13.14
C ALA A 46 -14.89 7.24 -14.40
N PRO A 47 -16.18 7.19 -14.78
CA PRO A 47 -16.68 8.03 -15.85
C PRO A 47 -16.35 9.46 -15.47
N GLY A 48 -15.47 10.08 -16.26
CA GLY A 48 -15.24 11.50 -16.16
C GLY A 48 -16.59 12.19 -16.23
N VAL A 49 -16.76 13.19 -15.39
CA VAL A 49 -17.61 14.36 -15.63
C VAL A 49 -17.10 15.00 -16.94
N THR A 50 -17.32 14.30 -18.03
CA THR A 50 -16.87 14.66 -19.36
C THR A 50 -18.04 15.40 -19.96
N SER A 51 -18.05 16.71 -19.75
CA SER A 51 -18.71 17.71 -20.59
C SER A 51 -20.02 17.26 -21.25
N ALA A 52 -21.06 17.09 -20.44
CA ALA A 52 -22.45 17.24 -20.84
C ALA A 52 -23.05 18.18 -19.78
N ASP A 53 -23.61 19.35 -20.08
CA ASP A 53 -24.12 19.86 -21.33
C ASP A 53 -24.20 21.39 -21.18
N GLN A 54 -23.75 22.13 -22.19
CA GLN A 54 -24.31 23.46 -22.44
C GLN A 54 -25.73 23.23 -22.94
N ALA A 55 -26.63 22.88 -22.03
CA ALA A 55 -28.05 22.86 -22.31
C ALA A 55 -28.58 24.29 -22.19
N ASP A 56 -28.83 24.88 -23.35
CA ASP A 56 -29.67 26.06 -23.56
C ASP A 56 -30.91 26.03 -22.61
N PRO A 57 -31.24 27.09 -21.87
CA PRO A 57 -32.38 27.08 -20.96
C PRO A 57 -33.66 27.36 -21.75
N SER A 58 -34.16 26.38 -22.49
CA SER A 58 -35.49 26.45 -23.12
C SER A 58 -36.05 25.07 -23.46
N ALA A 59 -36.69 24.42 -22.50
CA ALA A 59 -37.87 23.58 -22.74
C ALA A 59 -38.58 23.27 -21.41
N THR A 60 -39.72 23.89 -21.22
CA THR A 60 -40.74 23.57 -20.21
C THR A 60 -41.30 22.17 -20.50
N GLY A 61 -41.20 21.24 -19.54
CA GLY A 61 -41.75 19.89 -19.70
C GLY A 61 -41.83 19.13 -18.37
N THR A 62 -43.01 19.22 -17.76
CA THR A 62 -43.66 18.30 -16.80
C THR A 62 -42.78 17.35 -15.96
N ASP A 63 -42.70 17.65 -14.66
CA ASP A 63 -42.27 16.76 -13.57
C ASP A 63 -43.20 15.55 -13.46
N GLU A 64 -42.69 14.36 -13.79
CA GLU A 64 -43.20 13.08 -13.29
C GLU A 64 -42.02 12.37 -12.59
N PRO A 65 -42.08 12.12 -11.26
CA PRO A 65 -41.00 11.45 -10.56
C PRO A 65 -41.01 9.95 -10.89
N ASP A 66 -40.03 9.53 -11.68
CA ASP A 66 -39.72 8.14 -11.99
C ASP A 66 -39.30 7.38 -10.70
N PRO A 67 -40.01 6.33 -10.24
CA PRO A 67 -39.69 5.62 -9.00
C PRO A 67 -38.40 4.79 -9.05
N ALA A 68 -37.69 4.75 -10.18
CA ALA A 68 -36.43 4.02 -10.35
C ALA A 68 -35.18 4.78 -9.82
N GLY A 69 -35.30 6.07 -9.50
CA GLY A 69 -34.15 6.94 -9.19
C GLY A 69 -33.56 6.84 -7.78
N ILE A 70 -34.20 6.13 -6.85
CA ILE A 70 -33.73 6.09 -5.44
C ILE A 70 -32.51 5.17 -5.28
N GLY A 71 -32.40 4.09 -6.07
CA GLY A 71 -31.31 3.10 -5.94
C GLY A 71 -29.98 3.49 -6.61
N THR A 72 -29.98 4.42 -7.56
CA THR A 72 -28.78 4.82 -8.32
C THR A 72 -27.94 5.84 -7.57
N VAL A 73 -28.56 6.75 -6.82
CA VAL A 73 -27.87 7.77 -6.01
C VAL A 73 -27.03 7.14 -4.89
N ASP A 74 -27.57 6.13 -4.20
CA ASP A 74 -26.85 5.42 -3.14
C ASP A 74 -25.64 4.63 -3.69
N ALA A 75 -25.80 4.05 -4.88
CA ALA A 75 -24.75 3.30 -5.57
C ALA A 75 -23.60 4.21 -6.03
N ASP A 76 -23.90 5.37 -6.61
CA ASP A 76 -22.90 6.35 -7.05
C ASP A 76 -22.15 6.95 -5.86
N GLN A 77 -22.87 7.23 -4.76
CA GLN A 77 -22.26 7.73 -3.52
C GLN A 77 -21.35 6.67 -2.87
N ALA A 78 -21.75 5.40 -2.89
CA ALA A 78 -20.92 4.30 -2.41
C ALA A 78 -19.65 4.13 -3.27
N ALA A 79 -19.77 4.24 -4.59
CA ALA A 79 -18.62 4.20 -5.50
C ALA A 79 -17.68 5.41 -5.30
N ALA A 80 -18.22 6.61 -5.09
CA ALA A 80 -17.42 7.80 -4.75
C ALA A 80 -16.68 7.61 -3.42
N SER A 81 -17.36 7.10 -2.40
CA SER A 81 -16.77 6.83 -1.08
C SER A 81 -15.69 5.75 -1.15
N ALA A 82 -15.90 4.68 -1.93
CA ALA A 82 -14.91 3.65 -2.17
C ALA A 82 -13.65 4.22 -2.84
N ARG A 83 -13.81 5.08 -3.85
CA ARG A 83 -12.69 5.77 -4.51
C ARG A 83 -11.90 6.64 -3.53
N GLU A 84 -12.60 7.41 -2.71
CA GLU A 84 -11.97 8.27 -1.69
C GLU A 84 -11.13 7.45 -0.69
N LEU A 85 -11.65 6.30 -0.23
CA LEU A 85 -10.90 5.39 0.63
C LEU A 85 -9.64 4.84 -0.05
N ILE A 86 -9.73 4.45 -1.32
CA ILE A 86 -8.57 3.97 -2.07
C ILE A 86 -7.50 5.06 -2.19
N MET A 87 -7.91 6.30 -2.50
CA MET A 87 -7.02 7.46 -2.60
C MET A 87 -6.39 7.81 -1.24
N THR A 88 -7.16 7.85 -0.16
CA THR A 88 -6.65 8.01 1.20
C THR A 88 -5.60 6.93 1.54
N GLY A 89 -5.85 5.68 1.12
CA GLY A 89 -4.90 4.57 1.28
C GLY A 89 -3.55 4.82 0.60
N THR A 90 -3.52 5.53 -0.53
CA THR A 90 -2.25 5.86 -1.22
C THR A 90 -1.35 6.75 -0.36
N HIS A 91 -1.91 7.80 0.25
CA HIS A 91 -1.17 8.68 1.16
C HIS A 91 -0.62 7.93 2.37
N ARG A 92 -1.45 7.06 2.98
CA ARG A 92 -1.03 6.22 4.10
C ARG A 92 0.12 5.28 3.72
N LEU A 93 0.06 4.66 2.54
CA LEU A 93 1.14 3.79 2.06
C LEU A 93 2.43 4.55 1.74
N ASN A 94 2.35 5.82 1.34
CA ASN A 94 3.53 6.68 1.20
C ASN A 94 4.24 6.89 2.55
N ASP A 95 3.47 7.14 3.61
CA ASP A 95 4.01 7.28 4.95
C ASP A 95 4.66 5.97 5.41
N LEU A 96 4.02 4.82 5.15
CA LEU A 96 4.61 3.52 5.46
C LEU A 96 5.86 3.20 4.64
N ALA A 97 5.95 3.67 3.38
CA ALA A 97 7.14 3.53 2.54
C ALA A 97 8.35 4.25 3.19
N THR A 98 8.13 5.46 3.71
CA THR A 98 9.16 6.20 4.46
C THR A 98 9.58 5.45 5.73
N ARG A 99 8.61 4.89 6.46
CA ARG A 99 8.90 4.10 7.69
C ARG A 99 9.71 2.84 7.39
N ILE A 100 9.40 2.10 6.33
CA ILE A 100 10.15 0.88 6.00
C ILE A 100 11.56 1.20 5.51
N ASP A 101 11.77 2.32 4.81
CA ASP A 101 13.10 2.83 4.45
C ASP A 101 13.95 3.04 5.71
N GLU A 102 13.44 3.84 6.66
CA GLU A 102 14.14 4.15 7.92
C GLU A 102 14.44 2.91 8.76
N LEU A 103 13.45 2.02 8.88
CA LEU A 103 13.58 0.79 9.66
C LEU A 103 14.62 -0.16 9.04
N THR A 104 14.62 -0.29 7.71
CA THR A 104 15.58 -1.12 6.98
C THR A 104 17.00 -0.56 7.10
N GLU A 105 17.16 0.76 7.00
CA GLU A 105 18.45 1.43 7.18
C GLU A 105 19.01 1.19 8.59
N ARG A 106 18.17 1.32 9.63
CA ARG A 106 18.57 1.04 11.02
C ARG A 106 18.96 -0.42 11.24
N LEU A 107 18.13 -1.35 10.76
CA LEU A 107 18.43 -2.78 10.86
C LEU A 107 19.76 -3.13 10.19
N HIS A 108 20.01 -2.60 8.99
CA HIS A 108 21.24 -2.87 8.27
C HIS A 108 22.47 -2.26 8.98
N ALA A 109 22.34 -1.04 9.50
CA ALA A 109 23.42 -0.37 10.22
C ALA A 109 23.83 -1.11 11.49
N ARG A 110 22.87 -1.70 12.22
CA ARG A 110 23.13 -2.34 13.53
C ARG A 110 23.39 -3.84 13.43
N TRP A 111 22.65 -4.54 12.57
CA TRP A 111 22.75 -5.98 12.36
C TRP A 111 22.81 -6.28 10.85
N PRO A 112 23.96 -6.05 10.20
CA PRO A 112 24.10 -6.32 8.78
C PRO A 112 23.90 -7.81 8.51
N ILE A 113 22.96 -8.14 7.61
CA ILE A 113 22.72 -9.49 7.11
C ILE A 113 22.88 -9.45 5.59
N GLU A 114 23.80 -10.26 5.07
CA GLU A 114 24.07 -10.40 3.63
C GLU A 114 23.29 -11.57 2.99
N ASP A 115 22.92 -12.56 3.80
CA ASP A 115 22.16 -13.74 3.39
C ASP A 115 20.65 -13.58 3.62
N GLN A 116 19.88 -14.61 3.24
CA GLN A 116 18.43 -14.68 3.48
C GLN A 116 18.08 -15.36 4.82
N VAL A 117 19.08 -15.77 5.60
CA VAL A 117 18.90 -16.46 6.88
C VAL A 117 19.44 -15.58 7.99
N VAL A 118 18.64 -15.40 9.05
CA VAL A 118 19.06 -14.64 10.23
C VAL A 118 20.00 -15.50 11.08
N PRO A 119 21.26 -15.07 11.32
CA PRO A 119 22.14 -15.78 12.24
C PRO A 119 21.56 -15.86 13.64
N GLY A 120 21.82 -16.96 14.36
CA GLY A 120 21.23 -17.20 15.68
C GLY A 120 21.49 -16.07 16.70
N HIS A 121 22.70 -15.50 16.70
CA HIS A 121 23.04 -14.38 17.59
C HIS A 121 22.25 -13.10 17.25
N VAL A 122 22.01 -12.83 15.96
CA VAL A 122 21.17 -11.69 15.56
C VAL A 122 19.71 -11.94 15.94
N ARG A 123 19.22 -13.18 15.80
CA ARG A 123 17.83 -13.55 16.15
C ARG A 123 17.52 -13.35 17.63
N VAL A 124 18.50 -13.53 18.52
CA VAL A 124 18.34 -13.22 19.95
C VAL A 124 18.14 -11.72 20.19
N GLU A 125 18.75 -10.87 19.38
CA GLU A 125 18.64 -9.41 19.50
C GLU A 125 17.34 -8.89 18.89
N VAL A 126 17.08 -9.22 17.63
CA VAL A 126 15.99 -8.63 16.83
C VAL A 126 14.66 -9.38 16.94
N GLY A 127 14.64 -10.54 17.62
CA GLY A 127 13.43 -11.35 17.83
C GLY A 127 12.72 -11.70 16.51
N ASP A 128 11.39 -11.53 16.51
CA ASP A 128 10.51 -11.84 15.37
C ASP A 128 10.43 -10.72 14.32
N THR A 129 11.32 -9.73 14.37
CA THR A 129 11.32 -8.59 13.43
C THR A 129 11.27 -9.03 11.96
N PRO A 130 12.08 -10.00 11.48
CA PRO A 130 11.98 -10.46 10.09
C PRO A 130 10.58 -10.97 9.72
N GLU A 131 9.98 -11.79 10.58
CA GLU A 131 8.65 -12.37 10.37
C GLU A 131 7.56 -11.30 10.42
N VAL A 132 7.73 -10.26 11.23
CA VAL A 132 6.82 -9.10 11.27
C VAL A 132 6.92 -8.29 9.98
N LEU A 133 8.14 -8.04 9.46
CA LEU A 133 8.32 -7.31 8.19
C LEU A 133 7.74 -8.07 7.00
N THR A 134 7.96 -9.38 6.93
CA THR A 134 7.35 -10.23 5.89
C THR A 134 5.81 -10.17 5.97
N ARG A 135 5.24 -10.21 7.18
CA ARG A 135 3.79 -10.07 7.38
C ARG A 135 3.28 -8.68 6.98
N ALA A 136 4.03 -7.61 7.26
CA ALA A 136 3.66 -6.27 6.84
C ALA A 136 3.57 -6.17 5.31
N SER A 137 4.55 -6.74 4.58
CA SER A 137 4.48 -6.81 3.12
C SER A 137 3.29 -7.64 2.63
N ALA A 138 2.94 -8.73 3.33
CA ALA A 138 1.78 -9.55 2.99
C ALA A 138 0.46 -8.76 3.18
N LYS A 139 0.36 -7.95 4.24
CA LYS A 139 -0.79 -7.08 4.47
C LYS A 139 -0.98 -6.01 3.39
N VAL A 140 0.11 -5.40 2.92
CA VAL A 140 0.00 -4.49 1.75
C VAL A 140 -0.43 -5.25 0.50
N ALA A 141 0.04 -6.49 0.30
CA ALA A 141 -0.44 -7.30 -0.82
C ALA A 141 -1.93 -7.67 -0.70
N GLU A 142 -2.45 -7.94 0.50
CA GLU A 142 -3.88 -8.12 0.75
C GLU A 142 -4.68 -6.85 0.44
N ALA A 143 -4.15 -5.67 0.79
CA ALA A 143 -4.75 -4.37 0.42
C ALA A 143 -4.83 -4.18 -1.10
N VAL A 144 -3.80 -4.60 -1.86
CA VAL A 144 -3.80 -4.59 -3.33
C VAL A 144 -4.87 -5.52 -3.90
N LEU A 145 -5.04 -6.71 -3.33
CA LEU A 145 -6.07 -7.66 -3.77
C LEU A 145 -7.47 -7.07 -3.53
N ALA A 146 -7.71 -6.49 -2.35
CA ALA A 146 -8.98 -5.83 -2.04
C ALA A 146 -9.26 -4.64 -2.97
N ALA A 147 -8.25 -3.80 -3.26
CA ALA A 147 -8.40 -2.71 -4.23
C ALA A 147 -8.68 -3.23 -5.64
N SER A 148 -8.05 -4.35 -6.03
CA SER A 148 -8.30 -4.98 -7.33
C SER A 148 -9.75 -5.48 -7.46
N MET A 149 -10.35 -5.95 -6.37
CA MET A 149 -11.78 -6.30 -6.34
C MET A 149 -12.66 -5.07 -6.55
N VAL A 150 -12.37 -3.95 -5.89
CA VAL A 150 -13.07 -2.66 -6.12
C VAL A 150 -13.02 -2.28 -7.60
N ARG A 151 -11.86 -2.43 -8.26
CA ARG A 151 -11.71 -2.16 -9.69
C ARG A 151 -12.57 -3.08 -10.55
N ALA A 152 -12.56 -4.39 -10.26
CA ALA A 152 -13.32 -5.37 -11.03
C ALA A 152 -14.84 -5.16 -10.89
N GLU A 153 -15.29 -4.81 -9.69
CA GLU A 153 -16.69 -4.53 -9.40
C GLU A 153 -17.16 -3.23 -10.08
N THR A 154 -16.35 -2.17 -10.05
CA THR A 154 -16.64 -0.92 -10.78
C THR A 154 -16.90 -1.15 -12.28
N ALA A 155 -16.26 -2.16 -12.88
CA ALA A 155 -16.47 -2.50 -14.28
C ALA A 155 -17.78 -3.29 -14.54
N GLN A 156 -18.40 -3.86 -13.50
CA GLN A 156 -19.61 -4.71 -13.60
C GLN A 156 -20.84 -4.07 -12.95
N GLY A 157 -20.68 -3.01 -12.15
CA GLY A 157 -21.75 -2.34 -11.42
C GLY A 157 -21.22 -1.45 -10.28
N PRO A 158 -22.06 -1.06 -9.31
CA PRO A 158 -21.63 -0.24 -8.18
C PRO A 158 -20.57 -0.99 -7.34
N ALA A 159 -19.45 -0.33 -7.05
CA ALA A 159 -18.37 -0.90 -6.25
C ALA A 159 -18.84 -1.24 -4.82
N LEU A 160 -18.41 -2.38 -4.27
CA LEU A 160 -18.77 -2.75 -2.90
C LEU A 160 -17.90 -1.96 -1.91
N SER A 161 -18.57 -1.15 -1.08
CA SER A 161 -17.97 -0.46 0.07
C SER A 161 -17.18 -1.38 1.00
N SER A 162 -17.53 -2.66 1.04
CA SER A 162 -16.85 -3.68 1.85
C SER A 162 -15.41 -3.98 1.40
N ALA A 163 -15.13 -3.99 0.09
CA ALA A 163 -13.78 -4.24 -0.44
C ALA A 163 -12.87 -3.03 -0.19
N ALA A 164 -13.38 -1.81 -0.38
CA ALA A 164 -12.66 -0.59 -0.02
C ALA A 164 -12.38 -0.50 1.49
N ALA A 165 -13.34 -0.88 2.34
CA ALA A 165 -13.12 -0.98 3.78
C ALA A 165 -12.11 -2.08 4.17
N ALA A 166 -12.04 -3.18 3.41
CA ALA A 166 -11.01 -4.20 3.60
C ALA A 166 -9.62 -3.66 3.28
N THR A 167 -9.48 -2.89 2.19
CA THR A 167 -8.22 -2.20 1.86
C THR A 167 -7.72 -1.34 3.03
N ASP A 168 -8.58 -0.49 3.59
CA ASP A 168 -8.20 0.37 4.73
C ASP A 168 -7.73 -0.44 5.95
N ARG A 169 -8.45 -1.53 6.28
CA ARG A 169 -8.07 -2.44 7.37
C ARG A 169 -6.71 -3.09 7.15
N TYR A 170 -6.43 -3.58 5.94
CA TYR A 170 -5.14 -4.20 5.63
C TYR A 170 -3.97 -3.21 5.67
N ILE A 171 -4.19 -1.95 5.28
CA ILE A 171 -3.18 -0.88 5.41
C ILE A 171 -2.93 -0.58 6.91
N SER A 172 -3.97 -0.55 7.72
CA SER A 172 -3.86 -0.40 9.19
C SER A 172 -3.10 -1.56 9.82
N ASP A 173 -3.42 -2.80 9.47
CA ASP A 173 -2.69 -3.99 9.95
C ASP A 173 -1.19 -3.92 9.59
N ALA A 174 -0.85 -3.43 8.39
CA ALA A 174 0.53 -3.24 7.97
C ALA A 174 1.25 -2.18 8.82
N ALA A 175 0.58 -1.07 9.13
CA ALA A 175 1.11 -0.02 9.99
C ALA A 175 1.40 -0.54 11.41
N ASP A 176 0.46 -1.28 12.01
CA ASP A 176 0.62 -1.88 13.35
C ASP A 176 1.81 -2.85 13.42
N LEU A 177 2.05 -3.60 12.34
CA LEU A 177 3.21 -4.48 12.24
C LEU A 177 4.52 -3.70 12.16
N LEU A 178 4.58 -2.62 11.38
CA LEU A 178 5.78 -1.76 11.34
C LEU A 178 6.04 -1.09 12.69
N ASP A 179 4.99 -0.62 13.39
CA ASP A 179 5.13 -0.02 14.72
C ASP A 179 5.58 -1.06 15.77
N ARG A 180 5.17 -2.33 15.63
CA ARG A 180 5.70 -3.43 16.46
C ARG A 180 7.18 -3.70 16.17
N ALA A 181 7.59 -3.72 14.91
CA ALA A 181 8.99 -3.91 14.53
C ALA A 181 9.86 -2.76 15.06
N GLN A 182 9.40 -1.52 14.91
CA GLN A 182 10.06 -0.32 15.43
C GLN A 182 10.30 -0.41 16.95
N ARG A 183 9.27 -0.83 17.72
CA ARG A 183 9.38 -1.02 19.17
C ARG A 183 10.41 -2.10 19.54
N THR A 184 10.35 -3.24 18.85
CA THR A 184 11.29 -4.36 19.08
C THR A 184 12.74 -3.92 18.83
N ILE A 185 12.98 -3.17 17.77
CA ILE A 185 14.30 -2.62 17.43
C ILE A 185 14.76 -1.60 18.47
N ALA A 186 13.88 -0.67 18.89
CA ALA A 186 14.23 0.32 19.90
C ALA A 186 14.59 -0.33 21.25
N GLU A 187 13.85 -1.36 21.65
CA GLU A 187 14.17 -2.15 22.86
C GLU A 187 15.51 -2.88 22.72
N ALA A 188 15.82 -3.43 21.55
CA ALA A 188 17.11 -4.07 21.27
C ALA A 188 18.29 -3.08 21.24
N GLU A 189 18.09 -1.85 20.77
CA GLU A 189 19.11 -0.80 20.79
C GLU A 189 19.37 -0.23 22.19
N SER A 190 18.41 -0.35 23.11
CA SER A 190 18.54 0.11 24.50
C SER A 190 19.24 -0.88 25.44
N ARG A 191 19.54 -2.09 24.97
CA ARG A 191 20.26 -3.14 25.69
C ARG A 191 21.77 -3.03 25.46
#